data_AF-A0AAC9Z238-F1
#
_entry.id   AF-A0AAC9Z238-F1
#
_cell.length_a   1.000
_cell.length_b   1.000
_cell.length_c   1.000
_cell.angle_alpha   90.00
_cell.angle_beta   90.00
_cell.angle_gamma   90.00
#
_symmetry.space_group_name_H-M   'P 1'
#
loop_
_entity.id
_entity.type
_entity.pdbx_description
1 polymer ?
#
loop_
_entity_poly.entity_id
_entity_poly.type
_entity_poly.pdbx_seq_one_letter_code
_entity_poly.pdbx_strand_id
1 'polypeptide(L)'
;MRKYTLFTMLLMLVACNKGEGETVESAYLEPLPPEYKYSFSRNGSSSVDLLECSLLKEPLDVLYNSYLKEARIMNQVDYQVVFRYYNDGIYSHLKPKEEVAKSELHRANREAIQKDLTDFIETSARIGGYGTENPSDIRRQALRQGRTGYIGNNIGDVNLAFADEKGIVVAEAFRYAVFGAIYLDKVLNYHLNESFLSDETLRKKHEDVVLPPGRNYTELEHHWDLAYGYYTFLRPLVRAEGIPLLKNSEVRIFNAFVQGRIELERYRYEDMKQHLHIIREELSRAIAIRTMNILIGENTIANLDESGGYAFPFISRAYGLIYALQFTRNPEGKPYFSREQVQQLLQQFLLGNGLWDKQRLLSNAQTQGSLKHIATEVGKPFGISIEQIKR
;
A
#
# COMPACT_ATOMS: atom_id res chain seq x y z
N MET A 1 -42.86 -54.36 -66.44
CA MET A 1 -42.17 -53.45 -65.49
C MET A 1 -41.55 -54.29 -64.40
N ARG A 2 -40.21 -54.41 -64.42
CA ARG A 2 -39.40 -55.20 -63.48
C ARG A 2 -39.25 -54.44 -62.15
N LYS A 3 -39.36 -55.12 -61.02
CA LYS A 3 -38.82 -54.65 -59.73
C LYS A 3 -37.77 -55.64 -59.26
N TYR A 4 -36.54 -55.15 -59.13
CA TYR A 4 -35.38 -55.87 -58.64
C TYR A 4 -35.33 -55.84 -57.11
N THR A 5 -34.88 -56.96 -56.57
CA THR A 5 -34.51 -57.30 -55.19
C THR A 5 -33.34 -56.43 -54.68
N LEU A 6 -33.27 -56.12 -53.38
CA LEU A 6 -31.98 -56.13 -52.69
C LEU A 6 -32.10 -56.32 -51.16
N PHE A 7 -31.60 -57.48 -50.75
CA PHE A 7 -30.88 -57.90 -49.54
C PHE A 7 -30.64 -56.88 -48.40
N THR A 8 -31.19 -57.16 -47.22
CA THR A 8 -30.89 -56.47 -45.95
C THR A 8 -29.76 -57.19 -45.22
N MET A 9 -28.63 -56.50 -45.02
CA MET A 9 -27.46 -56.98 -44.28
C MET A 9 -27.59 -56.58 -42.81
N LEU A 10 -27.61 -57.56 -41.91
CA LEU A 10 -27.71 -57.38 -40.46
C LEU A 10 -26.31 -57.03 -39.89
N LEU A 11 -26.11 -55.80 -39.42
CA LEU A 11 -24.93 -55.40 -38.65
C LEU A 11 -25.23 -55.53 -37.15
N MET A 12 -24.53 -56.45 -36.48
CA MET A 12 -24.49 -56.54 -35.02
C MET A 12 -23.56 -55.44 -34.47
N LEU A 13 -24.10 -54.51 -33.69
CA LEU A 13 -23.31 -53.58 -32.88
C LEU A 13 -23.39 -54.00 -31.42
N VAL A 14 -22.22 -54.22 -30.84
CA VAL A 14 -21.98 -54.62 -29.45
C VAL A 14 -22.41 -53.49 -28.50
N ALA A 15 -23.29 -53.82 -27.56
CA ALA A 15 -23.68 -52.92 -26.48
C ALA A 15 -22.57 -52.87 -25.41
N CYS A 16 -21.87 -51.73 -25.32
CA CYS A 16 -21.11 -51.39 -24.12
C CYS A 16 -22.05 -50.75 -23.10
N ASN A 17 -22.05 -51.33 -21.91
CA ASN A 17 -22.87 -50.98 -20.76
C ASN A 17 -22.58 -49.52 -20.35
N LYS A 18 -23.61 -48.67 -20.31
CA LYS A 18 -23.51 -47.32 -19.74
C LYS A 18 -23.38 -47.46 -18.22
N GLY A 19 -22.26 -47.02 -17.67
CA GLY A 19 -22.18 -46.67 -16.25
C GLY A 19 -23.08 -45.46 -16.02
N GLU A 20 -24.28 -45.69 -15.49
CA GLU A 20 -25.12 -44.64 -14.92
C GLU A 20 -24.58 -44.35 -13.52
N GLY A 21 -24.10 -43.12 -13.27
CA GLY A 21 -23.70 -42.68 -11.94
C GLY A 21 -22.50 -41.73 -11.84
N GLU A 22 -21.81 -41.41 -12.93
CA GLU A 22 -20.78 -40.37 -12.90
C GLU A 22 -21.43 -39.01 -13.15
N THR A 23 -21.86 -38.34 -12.08
CA THR A 23 -22.00 -36.89 -12.11
C THR A 23 -20.60 -36.32 -12.26
N VAL A 24 -20.23 -35.95 -13.49
CA VAL A 24 -19.16 -34.99 -13.70
C VAL A 24 -19.67 -33.71 -13.06
N GLU A 25 -19.21 -33.38 -11.85
CA GLU A 25 -19.21 -31.98 -11.41
C GLU A 25 -18.30 -31.26 -12.40
N SER A 26 -18.88 -30.80 -13.52
CA SER A 26 -18.26 -29.72 -14.26
C SER A 26 -18.19 -28.59 -13.26
N ALA A 27 -16.99 -28.29 -12.76
CA ALA A 27 -16.73 -27.04 -12.08
C ALA A 27 -17.17 -25.95 -13.06
N TYR A 28 -18.40 -25.46 -12.89
CA TYR A 28 -18.88 -24.29 -13.58
C TYR A 28 -17.99 -23.17 -13.07
N LEU A 29 -16.91 -22.92 -13.80
CA LEU A 29 -16.19 -21.66 -13.70
C LEU A 29 -17.17 -20.64 -14.24
N GLU A 30 -17.82 -19.95 -13.31
CA GLU A 30 -18.60 -18.77 -13.62
C GLU A 30 -17.75 -17.92 -14.56
N PRO A 31 -18.23 -17.60 -15.77
CA PRO A 31 -17.45 -16.84 -16.73
C PRO A 31 -17.00 -15.57 -16.01
N LEU A 32 -15.68 -15.31 -16.04
CA LEU A 32 -15.12 -14.11 -15.44
C LEU A 32 -16.00 -12.94 -15.88
N PRO A 33 -16.61 -12.19 -14.95
CA PRO A 33 -17.40 -11.03 -15.34
C PRO A 33 -16.53 -10.17 -16.26
N PRO A 34 -17.13 -9.50 -17.28
CA PRO A 34 -16.37 -8.56 -18.09
C PRO A 34 -15.56 -7.68 -17.14
N GLU A 35 -14.25 -7.51 -17.41
CA GLU A 35 -13.37 -6.75 -16.51
C GLU A 35 -14.10 -5.48 -16.10
N TYR A 36 -14.49 -5.41 -14.82
CA TYR A 36 -15.23 -4.28 -14.32
C TYR A 36 -14.40 -3.02 -14.64
N LYS A 37 -15.06 -1.95 -15.05
CA LYS A 37 -14.40 -0.65 -15.20
C LYS A 37 -14.90 0.23 -14.08
N TYR A 38 -13.98 0.94 -13.43
CA TYR A 38 -14.37 1.99 -12.49
C TYR A 38 -14.78 3.24 -13.29
N SER A 39 -16.01 3.23 -13.79
CA SER A 39 -16.55 4.28 -14.65
C SER A 39 -18.03 4.46 -14.32
N PHE A 40 -18.35 5.64 -13.81
CA PHE A 40 -19.70 6.01 -13.38
C PHE A 40 -20.06 7.34 -13.99
N SER A 41 -21.34 7.49 -14.35
CA SER A 41 -21.82 8.68 -15.07
C SER A 41 -23.18 9.10 -14.58
N ARG A 42 -23.40 10.41 -14.53
CA ARG A 42 -24.69 11.06 -14.28
C ARG A 42 -24.93 12.08 -15.39
N ASN A 43 -26.15 12.14 -15.91
CA ASN A 43 -26.54 13.10 -16.96
C ASN A 43 -25.63 13.06 -18.21
N GLY A 44 -25.17 11.87 -18.62
CA GLY A 44 -24.32 11.69 -19.79
C GLY A 44 -22.85 12.14 -19.61
N SER A 45 -22.44 12.53 -18.40
CA SER A 45 -21.07 12.94 -18.07
C SER A 45 -20.53 12.12 -16.89
N SER A 46 -19.21 12.03 -16.74
CA SER A 46 -18.59 11.33 -15.60
C SER A 46 -19.09 11.91 -14.27
N SER A 47 -19.42 11.04 -13.31
CA SER A 47 -19.61 11.43 -11.90
C SER A 47 -18.32 11.28 -11.09
N VAL A 48 -17.33 10.55 -11.61
CA VAL A 48 -16.06 10.31 -10.90
C VAL A 48 -15.12 11.51 -11.09
N ASP A 49 -14.64 12.06 -9.98
CA ASP A 49 -13.61 13.12 -9.94
C ASP A 49 -12.52 12.74 -8.93
N LEU A 50 -11.30 12.55 -9.44
CA LEU A 50 -10.13 12.13 -8.66
C LEU A 50 -9.01 13.18 -8.67
N LEU A 51 -9.30 14.43 -9.09
CA LEU A 51 -8.27 15.45 -9.24
C LEU A 51 -7.50 15.70 -7.93
N GLU A 52 -8.21 15.70 -6.79
CA GLU A 52 -7.60 15.87 -5.46
C GLU A 52 -6.49 14.83 -5.19
N CYS A 53 -6.68 13.58 -5.63
CA CYS A 53 -5.69 12.53 -5.44
C CYS A 53 -4.36 12.89 -6.10
N SER A 54 -4.41 13.41 -7.34
CA SER A 54 -3.22 13.83 -8.08
C SER A 54 -2.57 15.08 -7.48
N LEU A 55 -3.37 16.07 -7.07
CA LEU A 55 -2.87 17.29 -6.42
C LEU A 55 -2.10 17.00 -5.14
N LEU A 56 -2.45 15.92 -4.43
CA LEU A 56 -1.73 15.47 -3.25
C LEU A 56 -0.47 14.66 -3.59
N LYS A 57 -0.58 13.76 -4.58
CA LYS A 57 0.49 12.84 -4.92
C LYS A 57 1.67 13.52 -5.60
N GLU A 58 1.41 14.45 -6.51
CA GLU A 58 2.44 15.09 -7.31
C GLU A 58 3.53 15.80 -6.47
N PRO A 59 3.22 16.69 -5.50
CA PRO A 59 4.25 17.30 -4.67
C PRO A 59 5.06 16.28 -3.87
N LEU A 60 4.43 15.21 -3.39
CA LEU A 60 5.08 14.14 -2.62
C LEU A 60 6.00 13.29 -3.51
N ASP A 61 5.59 13.01 -4.75
CA ASP A 61 6.42 12.31 -5.74
C ASP A 61 7.62 13.15 -6.16
N VAL A 62 7.45 14.46 -6.35
CA VAL A 62 8.57 15.37 -6.64
C VAL A 62 9.53 15.43 -5.46
N LEU A 63 9.01 15.60 -4.25
CA LEU A 63 9.82 15.59 -3.02
C LEU A 63 10.62 14.29 -2.89
N TYR A 64 9.98 13.14 -3.09
CA TYR A 64 10.65 11.84 -2.99
C TYR A 64 11.68 11.64 -4.11
N ASN A 65 11.27 11.74 -5.37
CA ASN A 65 12.11 11.35 -6.52
C ASN A 65 13.23 12.35 -6.78
N SER A 66 12.97 13.65 -6.61
CA SER A 66 13.94 14.69 -6.96
C SER A 66 14.82 15.10 -5.80
N TYR A 67 14.44 14.84 -4.55
CA TYR A 67 15.19 15.30 -3.37
C TYR A 67 15.62 14.19 -2.44
N LEU A 68 14.67 13.46 -1.84
CA LEU A 68 14.98 12.48 -0.80
C LEU A 68 15.76 11.28 -1.33
N LYS A 69 15.23 10.61 -2.37
CA LYS A 69 15.86 9.42 -2.98
C LYS A 69 17.29 9.72 -3.44
N GLU A 70 17.49 10.93 -3.94
CA GLU A 70 18.75 11.38 -4.48
C GLU A 70 19.65 12.06 -3.44
N ALA A 71 19.25 12.23 -2.18
CA ALA A 71 19.95 13.03 -1.16
C ALA A 71 20.37 14.43 -1.63
N ARG A 72 19.47 15.15 -2.33
CA ARG A 72 19.75 16.45 -2.99
C ARG A 72 19.44 17.68 -2.14
N ILE A 73 19.09 17.53 -0.88
CA ILE A 73 18.90 18.68 0.01
C ILE A 73 20.28 19.09 0.53
N MET A 74 20.97 19.98 -0.18
CA MET A 74 22.38 20.32 0.09
C MET A 74 22.56 21.72 0.65
N ASN A 75 21.63 22.63 0.37
CA ASN A 75 21.71 24.04 0.78
C ASN A 75 20.33 24.58 1.19
N GLN A 76 20.30 25.85 1.61
CA GLN A 76 19.08 26.52 2.08
C GLN A 76 17.97 26.58 1.02
N VAL A 77 18.32 26.72 -0.26
CA VAL A 77 17.34 26.79 -1.35
C VAL A 77 16.65 25.44 -1.51
N ASP A 78 17.41 24.34 -1.56
CA ASP A 78 16.84 22.99 -1.64
C ASP A 78 15.95 22.70 -0.44
N TYR A 79 16.41 23.07 0.76
CA TYR A 79 15.67 22.91 2.00
C TYR A 79 14.31 23.63 1.94
N GLN A 80 14.31 24.90 1.54
CA GLN A 80 13.08 25.69 1.40
C GLN A 80 12.15 25.11 0.33
N VAL A 81 12.67 24.63 -0.80
CA VAL A 81 11.86 24.02 -1.87
C VAL A 81 11.18 22.75 -1.39
N VAL A 82 11.91 21.86 -0.71
CA VAL A 82 11.34 20.62 -0.16
C VAL A 82 10.26 20.90 0.87
N PHE A 83 10.50 21.82 1.80
CA PHE A 83 9.50 22.17 2.80
C PHE A 83 8.31 22.92 2.20
N ARG A 84 8.49 23.68 1.11
CA ARG A 84 7.36 24.22 0.35
C ARG A 84 6.50 23.11 -0.26
N TYR A 85 7.10 22.12 -0.92
CA TYR A 85 6.32 20.99 -1.45
C TYR A 85 5.55 20.25 -0.36
N TYR A 86 6.17 20.02 0.80
CA TYR A 86 5.51 19.33 1.90
C TYR A 86 4.44 20.16 2.61
N ASN A 87 4.70 21.44 2.88
CA ASN A 87 3.80 22.31 3.64
C ASN A 87 2.69 22.91 2.78
N ASP A 88 3.00 23.29 1.54
CA ASP A 88 2.12 24.11 0.69
C ASP A 88 1.64 23.38 -0.57
N GLY A 89 2.28 22.27 -0.94
CA GLY A 89 2.01 21.58 -2.20
C GLY A 89 2.59 22.31 -3.41
N ILE A 90 2.15 21.91 -4.61
CA ILE A 90 2.44 22.63 -5.88
C ILE A 90 1.34 23.65 -6.17
N TYR A 91 0.10 23.24 -5.96
CA TYR A 91 -1.09 24.03 -6.19
C TYR A 91 -1.66 24.41 -4.82
N SER A 92 -1.85 25.70 -4.56
CA SER A 92 -2.18 26.29 -3.26
C SER A 92 -3.52 25.84 -2.62
N HIS A 93 -4.16 24.81 -3.16
CA HIS A 93 -5.47 24.29 -2.76
C HIS A 93 -5.38 23.05 -1.86
N LEU A 94 -4.30 22.27 -1.92
CA LEU A 94 -4.16 21.06 -1.12
C LEU A 94 -2.72 20.90 -0.62
N LYS A 95 -2.59 20.87 0.71
CA LYS A 95 -1.31 20.95 1.40
C LYS A 95 -0.94 19.60 2.00
N PRO A 96 0.13 18.93 1.56
CA PRO A 96 0.41 17.56 2.00
C PRO A 96 0.51 17.38 3.51
N LYS A 97 1.18 18.29 4.22
CA LYS A 97 1.26 18.27 5.69
C LYS A 97 -0.12 18.34 6.36
N GLU A 98 -1.07 19.09 5.79
CA GLU A 98 -2.44 19.20 6.30
C GLU A 98 -3.32 17.98 5.96
N GLU A 99 -2.81 17.04 5.15
CA GLU A 99 -3.48 15.79 4.80
C GLU A 99 -2.89 14.56 5.52
N VAL A 100 -1.82 14.75 6.30
CA VAL A 100 -1.24 13.73 7.17
C VAL A 100 -2.17 13.43 8.34
N ALA A 101 -2.51 12.14 8.52
CA ALA A 101 -3.38 11.65 9.60
C ALA A 101 -4.66 12.50 9.72
N LYS A 102 -5.36 12.64 8.59
CA LYS A 102 -6.55 13.49 8.46
C LYS A 102 -7.75 12.93 9.20
N SER A 103 -7.83 11.61 9.32
CA SER A 103 -8.97 10.94 9.96
C SER A 103 -9.12 11.28 11.43
N GLU A 104 -10.36 11.16 11.92
CA GLU A 104 -10.67 11.32 13.35
C GLU A 104 -9.89 10.34 14.22
N LEU A 105 -9.75 9.10 13.74
CA LEU A 105 -9.07 8.01 14.44
C LEU A 105 -7.63 8.40 14.83
N HIS A 106 -6.95 9.17 13.98
CA HIS A 106 -5.55 9.54 14.19
C HIS A 106 -5.36 10.98 14.67
N ARG A 107 -6.45 11.72 14.93
CA ARG A 107 -6.40 13.13 15.37
C ARG A 107 -5.49 13.32 16.59
N ALA A 108 -5.60 12.46 17.60
CA ALA A 108 -4.81 12.55 18.82
C ALA A 108 -3.30 12.39 18.60
N ASN A 109 -2.90 11.63 17.57
CA ASN A 109 -1.50 11.35 17.24
C ASN A 109 -0.98 12.20 16.07
N ARG A 110 -1.83 13.07 15.50
CA ARG A 110 -1.56 13.74 14.24
C ARG A 110 -0.31 14.61 14.27
N GLU A 111 -0.12 15.40 15.33
CA GLU A 111 1.07 16.26 15.46
C GLU A 111 2.35 15.42 15.52
N ALA A 112 2.34 14.32 16.27
CA ALA A 112 3.46 13.40 16.35
C ALA A 112 3.76 12.74 15.00
N ILE A 113 2.73 12.33 14.25
CA ILE A 113 2.87 11.73 12.91
C ILE A 113 3.42 12.76 11.90
N GLN A 114 2.95 14.01 11.95
CA GLN A 114 3.49 15.10 11.13
C GLN A 114 4.95 15.38 11.47
N LYS A 115 5.31 15.31 12.75
CA LYS A 115 6.70 15.42 13.20
C LYS A 115 7.54 14.27 12.67
N ASP A 116 7.10 13.02 12.78
CA ASP A 116 7.82 11.85 12.28
C ASP A 116 8.16 11.99 10.77
N LEU A 117 7.20 12.44 9.95
CA LEU A 117 7.44 12.70 8.52
C LEU A 117 8.39 13.89 8.28
N THR A 118 8.35 14.90 9.14
CA THR A 118 9.27 16.05 9.09
C THR A 118 10.69 15.61 9.45
N ASP A 119 10.85 14.80 10.49
CA ASP A 119 12.13 14.25 10.94
C ASP A 119 12.78 13.38 9.85
N PHE A 120 12.00 12.65 9.04
CA PHE A 120 12.53 11.96 7.86
C PHE A 120 13.09 12.93 6.81
N ILE A 121 12.39 14.02 6.52
CA ILE A 121 12.85 15.05 5.57
C ILE A 121 14.13 15.71 6.10
N GLU A 122 14.16 16.09 7.38
CA GLU A 122 15.33 16.71 8.02
C GLU A 122 16.53 15.75 8.06
N THR A 123 16.29 14.47 8.35
CA THR A 123 17.35 13.46 8.30
C THR A 123 17.87 13.29 6.87
N SER A 124 16.99 13.30 5.87
CA SER A 124 17.42 13.30 4.46
C SER A 124 18.24 14.55 4.10
N ALA A 125 17.96 15.70 4.71
CA ALA A 125 18.75 16.92 4.54
C ALA A 125 20.15 16.77 5.13
N ARG A 126 20.24 16.23 6.35
CA ARG A 126 21.53 15.90 6.97
C ARG A 126 22.34 14.90 6.14
N ILE A 127 21.70 13.87 5.59
CA ILE A 127 22.32 12.90 4.69
C ILE A 127 22.84 13.58 3.42
N GLY A 128 22.11 14.56 2.88
CA GLY A 128 22.53 15.39 1.75
C GLY A 128 23.65 16.39 2.07
N GLY A 129 24.04 16.53 3.34
CA GLY A 129 25.09 17.45 3.78
C GLY A 129 24.61 18.87 4.05
N TYR A 130 23.30 19.12 4.10
CA TYR A 130 22.76 20.42 4.50
C TYR A 130 23.28 20.83 5.88
N GLY A 131 23.69 22.09 6.01
CA GLY A 131 24.28 22.64 7.24
C GLY A 131 25.76 22.35 7.44
N THR A 132 26.43 21.69 6.49
CA THR A 132 27.89 21.48 6.52
C THR A 132 28.63 22.43 5.59
N GLU A 133 29.93 22.64 5.82
CA GLU A 133 30.77 23.50 4.97
C GLU A 133 30.87 22.98 3.52
N ASN A 134 30.97 21.66 3.34
CA ASN A 134 31.11 21.00 2.04
C ASN A 134 30.07 19.87 1.87
N PRO A 135 28.80 20.19 1.56
CA PRO A 135 27.73 19.19 1.41
C PRO A 135 28.05 18.08 0.40
N SER A 136 28.75 18.44 -0.68
CA SER A 136 29.20 17.50 -1.71
C SER A 136 30.13 16.41 -1.17
N ASP A 137 30.90 16.66 -0.11
CA ASP A 137 31.80 15.66 0.47
C ASP A 137 31.02 14.65 1.32
N ILE A 138 29.99 15.12 2.04
CA ILE A 138 29.07 14.24 2.77
C ILE A 138 28.32 13.34 1.80
N ARG A 139 27.79 13.90 0.70
CA ARG A 139 27.09 13.14 -0.33
C ARG A 139 27.99 12.11 -1.04
N ARG A 140 29.27 12.46 -1.26
CA ARG A 140 30.25 11.62 -1.99
C ARG A 140 30.95 10.56 -1.15
N GLN A 141 30.64 10.44 0.13
CA GLN A 141 31.22 9.39 0.96
C GLN A 141 30.39 8.12 0.93
N ALA A 142 31.06 6.98 0.86
CA ALA A 142 30.42 5.69 1.03
C ALA A 142 29.88 5.57 2.48
N LEU A 143 28.73 4.92 2.61
CA LEU A 143 28.11 4.63 3.89
C LEU A 143 29.04 3.77 4.77
N ARG A 144 29.15 4.10 6.06
CA ARG A 144 29.88 3.30 7.07
C ARG A 144 29.14 3.30 8.40
N GLN A 145 29.41 2.31 9.25
CA GLN A 145 28.83 2.30 10.60
C GLN A 145 29.18 3.59 11.35
N GLY A 146 28.16 4.27 11.90
CA GLY A 146 28.35 5.55 12.60
C GLY A 146 28.47 6.77 11.69
N ARG A 147 28.40 6.62 10.36
CA ARG A 147 28.53 7.72 9.39
C ARG A 147 27.59 7.54 8.20
N THR A 148 26.72 8.52 7.98
CA THR A 148 25.85 8.61 6.78
C THR A 148 26.64 8.49 5.48
N GLY A 149 26.00 8.05 4.39
CA GLY A 149 26.63 8.02 3.07
C GLY A 149 25.82 7.26 2.05
N TYR A 150 26.38 7.10 0.85
CA TYR A 150 25.75 6.34 -0.22
C TYR A 150 26.01 4.83 -0.10
N ILE A 151 25.03 4.04 -0.55
CA ILE A 151 25.07 2.60 -0.76
C ILE A 151 25.11 2.38 -2.27
N GLY A 152 26.19 1.76 -2.76
CA GLY A 152 26.47 1.57 -4.18
C GLY A 152 27.95 1.31 -4.39
N ASN A 153 28.35 0.90 -5.60
CA ASN A 153 29.76 0.78 -5.95
C ASN A 153 30.34 2.14 -6.27
N ASN A 154 29.58 2.99 -6.97
CA ASN A 154 29.96 4.36 -7.32
C ASN A 154 28.78 5.33 -7.18
N ILE A 155 29.08 6.62 -6.97
CA ILE A 155 28.07 7.69 -6.85
C ILE A 155 27.29 8.01 -8.15
N GLY A 156 27.48 7.22 -9.21
CA GLY A 156 26.72 7.31 -10.47
C GLY A 156 25.84 6.10 -10.75
N ASP A 157 25.77 5.13 -9.83
CA ASP A 157 25.05 3.88 -10.06
C ASP A 157 23.53 4.10 -10.12
N VAL A 158 22.86 3.35 -10.99
CA VAL A 158 21.40 3.43 -11.19
C VAL A 158 20.63 3.09 -9.90
N ASN A 159 21.22 2.25 -9.03
CA ASN A 159 20.63 1.77 -7.79
C ASN A 159 21.23 2.41 -6.53
N LEU A 160 21.75 3.64 -6.65
CA LEU A 160 22.28 4.39 -5.52
C LEU A 160 21.18 4.63 -4.47
N ALA A 161 21.50 4.37 -3.20
CA ALA A 161 20.67 4.74 -2.07
C ALA A 161 21.51 5.51 -1.05
N PHE A 162 20.87 6.26 -0.16
CA PHE A 162 21.56 6.99 0.90
C PHE A 162 20.94 6.66 2.25
N ALA A 163 21.78 6.38 3.23
CA ALA A 163 21.33 5.94 4.54
C ALA A 163 21.95 6.77 5.66
N ASP A 164 21.26 6.82 6.79
CA ASP A 164 21.80 7.37 8.02
C ASP A 164 22.90 6.46 8.62
N GLU A 165 23.49 6.88 9.72
CA GLU A 165 24.54 6.17 10.44
C GLU A 165 24.13 4.78 10.96
N LYS A 166 22.83 4.52 11.13
CA LYS A 166 22.26 3.23 11.54
C LYS A 166 21.89 2.35 10.33
N GLY A 167 22.05 2.87 9.12
CA GLY A 167 21.73 2.18 7.88
C GLY A 167 20.29 2.37 7.41
N ILE A 168 19.47 3.22 8.03
CA ILE A 168 18.11 3.48 7.55
C ILE A 168 18.20 4.36 6.29
N VAL A 169 17.70 3.83 5.18
CA VAL A 169 17.48 4.57 3.93
C VAL A 169 16.20 5.38 4.10
N VAL A 170 16.35 6.58 4.67
CA VAL A 170 15.24 7.41 5.12
C VAL A 170 14.26 7.78 4.00
N ALA A 171 14.74 7.93 2.77
CA ALA A 171 13.87 8.15 1.62
C ALA A 171 12.85 7.00 1.44
N GLU A 172 13.30 5.75 1.57
CA GLU A 172 12.44 4.58 1.47
C GLU A 172 11.46 4.51 2.65
N ALA A 173 11.94 4.76 3.88
CA ALA A 173 11.09 4.83 5.06
C ALA A 173 9.99 5.91 4.91
N PHE A 174 10.35 7.12 4.49
CA PHE A 174 9.43 8.23 4.24
C PHE A 174 8.34 7.86 3.23
N ARG A 175 8.73 7.28 2.08
CA ARG A 175 7.78 6.94 1.01
C ARG A 175 6.66 6.02 1.52
N TYR A 176 7.01 4.96 2.24
CA TYR A 176 6.02 4.02 2.76
C TYR A 176 5.31 4.54 4.01
N ALA A 177 5.94 5.40 4.81
CA ALA A 177 5.26 6.14 5.87
C ALA A 177 4.15 7.05 5.30
N VAL A 178 4.40 7.74 4.18
CA VAL A 178 3.39 8.51 3.44
C VAL A 178 2.26 7.64 2.90
N PHE A 179 2.58 6.43 2.39
CA PHE A 179 1.56 5.47 1.96
C PHE A 179 0.59 5.15 3.10
N GLY A 180 1.07 5.02 4.34
CA GLY A 180 0.21 4.88 5.51
C GLY A 180 -0.50 6.18 5.89
N ALA A 181 0.29 7.19 6.24
CA ALA A 181 -0.17 8.38 6.94
C ALA A 181 -1.03 9.33 6.11
N ILE A 182 -0.97 9.21 4.78
CA ILE A 182 -1.79 10.00 3.87
C ILE A 182 -2.74 9.08 3.12
N TYR A 183 -2.21 8.17 2.30
CA TYR A 183 -3.07 7.43 1.37
C TYR A 183 -3.95 6.40 2.08
N LEU A 184 -3.36 5.52 2.90
CA LEU A 184 -4.14 4.49 3.62
C LEU A 184 -5.10 5.13 4.63
N ASP A 185 -4.66 6.19 5.32
CA ASP A 185 -5.52 6.95 6.22
C ASP A 185 -6.73 7.55 5.47
N LYS A 186 -6.48 8.16 4.31
CA LYS A 186 -7.55 8.71 3.47
C LYS A 186 -8.50 7.63 2.97
N VAL A 187 -7.99 6.46 2.57
CA VAL A 187 -8.83 5.34 2.12
C VAL A 187 -9.66 4.78 3.28
N LEU A 188 -9.02 4.22 4.31
CA LEU A 188 -9.69 3.37 5.30
C LEU A 188 -10.29 4.13 6.50
N ASN A 189 -9.71 5.27 6.86
CA ASN A 189 -10.05 5.97 8.12
C ASN A 189 -10.79 7.29 7.90
N TYR A 190 -10.65 7.90 6.71
CA TYR A 190 -11.34 9.13 6.35
C TYR A 190 -12.49 8.88 5.38
N HIS A 191 -12.22 8.58 4.10
CA HIS A 191 -13.27 8.50 3.08
C HIS A 191 -14.19 7.30 3.25
N LEU A 192 -13.65 6.14 3.63
CA LEU A 192 -14.44 4.95 3.93
C LEU A 192 -14.74 4.79 5.44
N ASN A 193 -14.81 5.89 6.16
CA ASN A 193 -15.27 5.86 7.54
C ASN A 193 -16.80 5.65 7.59
N GLU A 194 -17.23 4.65 8.36
CA GLU A 194 -18.65 4.33 8.51
C GLU A 194 -19.48 5.49 9.04
N SER A 195 -18.88 6.41 9.80
CA SER A 195 -19.58 7.60 10.30
C SER A 195 -20.07 8.49 9.15
N PHE A 196 -19.28 8.67 8.09
CA PHE A 196 -19.71 9.43 6.90
C PHE A 196 -20.71 8.61 6.08
N LEU A 197 -20.47 7.31 5.93
CA LEU A 197 -21.31 6.42 5.13
C LEU A 197 -22.67 6.13 5.77
N SER A 198 -22.81 6.38 7.07
CA SER A 198 -24.04 6.21 7.86
C SER A 198 -24.67 7.53 8.29
N ASP A 199 -24.08 8.66 7.90
CA ASP A 199 -24.62 9.99 8.23
C ASP A 199 -25.98 10.19 7.53
N GLU A 200 -27.03 10.40 8.33
CA GLU A 200 -28.40 10.56 7.83
C GLU A 200 -28.56 11.79 6.92
N THR A 201 -27.79 12.85 7.18
CA THR A 201 -27.84 14.08 6.37
C THR A 201 -27.18 13.84 5.01
N LEU A 202 -26.03 13.16 4.97
CA LEU A 202 -25.35 12.82 3.72
C LEU A 202 -26.17 11.83 2.89
N ARG A 203 -26.80 10.82 3.54
CA ARG A 203 -27.69 9.86 2.86
C ARG A 203 -28.91 10.55 2.26
N LYS A 204 -29.57 11.42 3.03
CA LYS A 204 -30.72 12.19 2.54
C LYS A 204 -30.33 13.08 1.36
N LYS A 205 -29.22 13.83 1.46
CA LYS A 205 -28.69 14.61 0.32
C LYS A 205 -28.39 13.75 -0.89
N HIS A 206 -27.88 12.53 -0.69
CA HIS A 206 -27.59 11.60 -1.77
C HIS A 206 -28.88 11.07 -2.44
N GLU A 207 -29.90 10.72 -1.67
CA GLU A 207 -31.23 10.31 -2.15
C GLU A 207 -31.95 11.44 -2.89
N ASP A 208 -31.86 12.67 -2.39
CA ASP A 208 -32.38 13.88 -3.01
C ASP A 208 -31.52 14.36 -4.20
N VAL A 209 -30.41 13.65 -4.51
CA VAL A 209 -29.46 13.96 -5.60
C VAL A 209 -28.92 15.40 -5.51
N VAL A 210 -28.58 15.83 -4.31
CA VAL A 210 -27.98 17.14 -4.06
C VAL A 210 -26.52 17.12 -4.51
N LEU A 211 -26.22 17.92 -5.54
CA LEU A 211 -24.88 18.05 -6.13
C LEU A 211 -24.18 19.30 -5.60
N PRO A 212 -22.90 19.23 -5.17
CA PRO A 212 -22.10 20.41 -4.90
C PRO A 212 -22.00 21.32 -6.16
N PRO A 213 -21.88 22.64 -5.99
CA PRO A 213 -21.81 23.57 -7.12
C PRO A 213 -20.72 23.21 -8.13
N GLY A 214 -21.11 23.10 -9.41
CA GLY A 214 -20.20 22.77 -10.51
C GLY A 214 -19.71 21.31 -10.54
N ARG A 215 -20.27 20.42 -9.71
CA ARG A 215 -19.92 19.00 -9.65
C ARG A 215 -21.04 18.12 -10.21
N ASN A 216 -20.69 16.91 -10.63
CA ASN A 216 -21.62 15.91 -11.16
C ASN A 216 -21.74 14.66 -10.27
N TYR A 217 -21.31 14.79 -9.01
CA TYR A 217 -21.39 13.78 -7.97
C TYR A 217 -22.14 14.34 -6.76
N THR A 218 -22.73 13.46 -5.98
CA THR A 218 -23.10 13.77 -4.59
C THR A 218 -21.86 13.65 -3.70
N GLU A 219 -21.91 14.25 -2.52
CA GLU A 219 -20.80 14.20 -1.56
C GLU A 219 -20.43 12.76 -1.17
N LEU A 220 -21.43 11.90 -0.97
CA LEU A 220 -21.23 10.51 -0.55
C LEU A 220 -20.56 9.65 -1.64
N GLU A 221 -20.97 9.83 -2.90
CA GLU A 221 -20.30 9.20 -4.05
C GLU A 221 -18.85 9.65 -4.15
N HIS A 222 -18.59 10.95 -3.95
CA HIS A 222 -17.24 11.50 -4.02
C HIS A 222 -16.32 10.94 -2.95
N HIS A 223 -16.81 10.74 -1.72
CA HIS A 223 -16.03 10.05 -0.69
C HIS A 223 -15.61 8.65 -1.16
N TRP A 224 -16.54 7.86 -1.69
CA TRP A 224 -16.23 6.53 -2.19
C TRP A 224 -15.24 6.56 -3.36
N ASP A 225 -15.43 7.49 -4.29
CA ASP A 225 -14.56 7.68 -5.47
C ASP A 225 -13.15 8.12 -5.08
N LEU A 226 -12.99 9.08 -4.14
CA LEU A 226 -11.69 9.50 -3.63
C LEU A 226 -10.96 8.37 -2.91
N ALA A 227 -11.67 7.53 -2.15
CA ALA A 227 -11.07 6.33 -1.56
C ALA A 227 -10.51 5.40 -2.63
N TYR A 228 -11.25 5.16 -3.72
CA TYR A 228 -10.73 4.40 -4.86
C TYR A 228 -9.50 5.08 -5.47
N GLY A 229 -9.55 6.40 -5.68
CA GLY A 229 -8.45 7.19 -6.22
C GLY A 229 -7.15 7.04 -5.42
N TYR A 230 -7.20 7.21 -4.09
CA TYR A 230 -6.03 7.02 -3.24
C TYR A 230 -5.56 5.57 -3.17
N TYR A 231 -6.48 4.59 -3.22
CA TYR A 231 -6.12 3.18 -3.33
C TYR A 231 -5.27 2.90 -4.59
N THR A 232 -5.51 3.62 -5.70
CA THR A 232 -4.71 3.40 -6.92
C THR A 232 -3.20 3.59 -6.69
N PHE A 233 -2.82 4.44 -5.73
CA PHE A 233 -1.41 4.67 -5.35
C PHE A 233 -0.83 3.55 -4.50
N LEU A 234 -1.68 2.77 -3.84
CA LEU A 234 -1.33 1.62 -2.99
C LEU A 234 -1.34 0.29 -3.76
N ARG A 235 -1.78 0.27 -5.04
CA ARG A 235 -1.83 -0.92 -5.89
C ARG A 235 -0.54 -1.76 -5.90
N PRO A 236 0.68 -1.18 -5.92
CA PRO A 236 1.91 -1.98 -5.85
C PRO A 236 2.01 -2.86 -4.59
N LEU A 237 1.36 -2.49 -3.49
CA LEU A 237 1.39 -3.29 -2.25
C LEU A 237 0.53 -4.55 -2.33
N VAL A 238 -0.56 -4.52 -3.09
CA VAL A 238 -1.60 -5.57 -3.11
C VAL A 238 -1.47 -6.53 -4.29
N ARG A 239 -0.59 -6.24 -5.25
CA ARG A 239 -0.29 -7.15 -6.37
C ARG A 239 0.36 -8.43 -5.89
N ALA A 240 0.11 -9.55 -6.56
CA ALA A 240 0.69 -10.82 -6.14
C ALA A 240 2.22 -10.81 -6.22
N GLU A 241 2.80 -10.44 -7.37
CA GLU A 241 4.26 -10.36 -7.59
C GLU A 241 5.04 -11.58 -7.04
N GLY A 242 4.49 -12.79 -7.23
CA GLY A 242 5.09 -14.03 -6.72
C GLY A 242 4.80 -14.35 -5.25
N ILE A 243 4.00 -13.55 -4.55
CA ILE A 243 3.56 -13.79 -3.16
C ILE A 243 2.19 -14.50 -3.17
N PRO A 244 2.11 -15.81 -2.85
CA PRO A 244 0.86 -16.57 -3.01
C PRO A 244 -0.30 -16.06 -2.15
N LEU A 245 -0.01 -15.53 -0.95
CA LEU A 245 -1.03 -14.97 -0.06
C LEU A 245 -1.73 -13.71 -0.61
N LEU A 246 -1.12 -13.05 -1.60
CA LEU A 246 -1.68 -11.88 -2.29
C LEU A 246 -2.38 -12.24 -3.61
N LYS A 247 -2.49 -13.53 -3.94
CA LYS A 247 -3.18 -13.98 -5.16
C LYS A 247 -4.58 -13.39 -5.21
N ASN A 248 -4.89 -12.73 -6.32
CA ASN A 248 -6.16 -12.04 -6.60
C ASN A 248 -6.53 -10.90 -5.62
N SER A 249 -5.64 -10.44 -4.72
CA SER A 249 -5.98 -9.37 -3.77
C SER A 249 -6.32 -8.06 -4.48
N GLU A 250 -5.52 -7.64 -5.47
CA GLU A 250 -5.82 -6.47 -6.31
C GLU A 250 -7.20 -6.56 -6.97
N VAL A 251 -7.56 -7.73 -7.48
CA VAL A 251 -8.85 -7.99 -8.13
C VAL A 251 -10.00 -7.93 -7.12
N ARG A 252 -9.83 -8.53 -5.93
CA ARG A 252 -10.86 -8.49 -4.87
C ARG A 252 -11.13 -7.06 -4.40
N ILE A 253 -10.07 -6.28 -4.15
CA ILE A 253 -10.20 -4.87 -3.73
C ILE A 253 -10.86 -4.05 -4.85
N PHE A 254 -10.41 -4.21 -6.09
CA PHE A 254 -10.97 -3.51 -7.23
C PHE A 254 -12.47 -3.81 -7.42
N ASN A 255 -12.84 -5.09 -7.39
CA ASN A 255 -14.23 -5.51 -7.52
C ASN A 255 -15.08 -4.95 -6.36
N ALA A 256 -14.57 -4.95 -5.13
CA ALA A 256 -15.27 -4.38 -3.99
C ALA A 256 -15.52 -2.87 -4.16
N PHE A 257 -14.54 -2.10 -4.66
CA PHE A 257 -14.74 -0.69 -4.96
C PHE A 257 -15.83 -0.47 -6.03
N VAL A 258 -15.81 -1.24 -7.12
CA VAL A 258 -16.82 -1.13 -8.18
C VAL A 258 -18.21 -1.49 -7.65
N GLN A 259 -18.34 -2.65 -6.98
CA GLN A 259 -19.63 -3.12 -6.49
C GLN A 259 -20.20 -2.21 -5.40
N GLY A 260 -19.38 -1.75 -4.46
CA GLY A 260 -19.86 -0.79 -3.44
C GLY A 260 -20.31 0.54 -4.05
N ARG A 261 -19.68 0.99 -5.15
CA ARG A 261 -20.14 2.18 -5.88
C ARG A 261 -21.45 1.97 -6.64
N ILE A 262 -21.69 0.76 -7.15
CA ILE A 262 -22.97 0.34 -7.77
C ILE A 262 -24.08 0.27 -6.71
N GLU A 263 -23.82 -0.34 -5.56
CA GLU A 263 -24.81 -0.45 -4.48
C GLU A 263 -25.11 0.91 -3.87
N LEU A 264 -24.11 1.81 -3.81
CA LEU A 264 -24.34 3.22 -3.47
C LEU A 264 -25.31 3.88 -4.44
N GLU A 265 -25.13 3.73 -5.76
CA GLU A 265 -26.04 4.24 -6.80
C GLU A 265 -27.49 3.72 -6.68
N ARG A 266 -27.66 2.53 -6.09
CA ARG A 266 -28.95 1.88 -5.84
C ARG A 266 -29.54 2.22 -4.47
N TYR A 267 -28.90 3.12 -3.72
CA TYR A 267 -29.26 3.49 -2.33
C TYR A 267 -29.22 2.30 -1.35
N ARG A 268 -28.45 1.25 -1.68
CA ARG A 268 -28.30 0.04 -0.86
C ARG A 268 -27.07 0.17 0.04
N TYR A 269 -27.18 1.05 1.03
CA TYR A 269 -26.03 1.41 1.87
C TYR A 269 -25.49 0.23 2.69
N GLU A 270 -26.34 -0.69 3.12
CA GLU A 270 -25.89 -1.85 3.89
C GLU A 270 -25.16 -2.88 3.01
N ASP A 271 -25.55 -3.04 1.74
CA ASP A 271 -24.82 -3.87 0.77
C ASP A 271 -23.48 -3.20 0.38
N MET A 272 -23.47 -1.87 0.21
CA MET A 272 -22.24 -1.10 0.02
C MET A 272 -21.25 -1.29 1.19
N LYS A 273 -21.75 -1.34 2.44
CA LYS A 273 -20.89 -1.60 3.62
C LYS A 273 -20.28 -3.00 3.62
N GLN A 274 -20.91 -3.99 3.02
CA GLN A 274 -20.27 -5.32 2.87
C GLN A 274 -19.01 -5.22 2.01
N HIS A 275 -19.02 -4.38 0.96
CA HIS A 275 -17.83 -4.14 0.14
C HIS A 275 -16.76 -3.31 0.86
N LEU A 276 -17.16 -2.37 1.72
CA LEU A 276 -16.23 -1.68 2.62
C LEU A 276 -15.44 -2.67 3.49
N HIS A 277 -16.12 -3.64 4.10
CA HIS A 277 -15.47 -4.64 4.95
C HIS A 277 -14.41 -5.43 4.17
N ILE A 278 -14.72 -5.83 2.93
CA ILE A 278 -13.77 -6.50 2.03
C ILE A 278 -12.54 -5.60 1.77
N ILE A 279 -12.74 -4.31 1.46
CA ILE A 279 -11.65 -3.37 1.20
C ILE A 279 -10.74 -3.22 2.43
N ARG A 280 -11.32 -3.06 3.63
CA ARG A 280 -10.56 -2.94 4.88
C ARG A 280 -9.73 -4.17 5.16
N GLU A 281 -10.33 -5.35 5.05
CA GLU A 281 -9.66 -6.62 5.31
C GLU A 281 -8.50 -6.83 4.33
N GLU A 282 -8.80 -6.81 3.02
CA GLU A 282 -7.84 -7.15 1.99
C GLU A 282 -6.68 -6.17 1.92
N LEU A 283 -6.94 -4.86 2.00
CA LEU A 283 -5.89 -3.85 1.93
C LEU A 283 -4.99 -3.89 3.17
N SER A 284 -5.57 -4.00 4.37
CA SER A 284 -4.79 -4.10 5.62
C SER A 284 -3.94 -5.37 5.66
N ARG A 285 -4.54 -6.51 5.28
CA ARG A 285 -3.85 -7.80 5.19
C ARG A 285 -2.70 -7.76 4.18
N ALA A 286 -2.92 -7.12 3.03
CA ALA A 286 -1.90 -7.03 1.99
C ALA A 286 -0.65 -6.24 2.43
N ILE A 287 -0.84 -5.15 3.19
CA ILE A 287 0.26 -4.35 3.75
C ILE A 287 1.10 -5.18 4.73
N ALA A 288 0.46 -5.96 5.61
CA ALA A 288 1.15 -6.84 6.53
C ALA A 288 1.95 -7.93 5.79
N ILE A 289 1.32 -8.61 4.82
CA ILE A 289 1.98 -9.64 4.00
C ILE A 289 3.18 -9.06 3.27
N ARG A 290 3.04 -7.89 2.63
CA ARG A 290 4.14 -7.24 1.92
C ARG A 290 5.29 -6.90 2.86
N THR A 291 4.98 -6.38 4.04
CA THR A 291 5.96 -6.06 5.08
C THR A 291 6.73 -7.30 5.48
N MET A 292 6.04 -8.39 5.81
CA MET A 292 6.66 -9.67 6.17
C MET A 292 7.51 -10.22 5.02
N ASN A 293 6.98 -10.23 3.79
CA ASN A 293 7.71 -10.71 2.62
C ASN A 293 8.99 -9.92 2.36
N ILE A 294 8.99 -8.60 2.53
CA ILE A 294 10.23 -7.80 2.40
C ILE A 294 11.21 -8.16 3.52
N LEU A 295 10.77 -8.33 4.77
CA LEU A 295 11.68 -8.63 5.89
C LEU A 295 12.37 -9.98 5.76
N ILE A 296 11.66 -11.01 5.30
CA ILE A 296 12.15 -12.40 5.30
C ILE A 296 12.27 -13.03 3.92
N GLY A 297 12.03 -12.26 2.85
CA GLY A 297 12.11 -12.71 1.48
C GLY A 297 13.55 -12.87 0.99
N GLU A 298 13.71 -13.69 -0.05
CA GLU A 298 15.01 -14.10 -0.59
C GLU A 298 15.91 -12.90 -0.94
N ASN A 299 15.35 -11.86 -1.55
CA ASN A 299 16.11 -10.66 -1.92
C ASN A 299 16.78 -10.00 -0.71
N THR A 300 16.06 -9.81 0.40
CA THR A 300 16.63 -9.15 1.59
C THR A 300 17.65 -10.04 2.28
N ILE A 301 17.39 -11.35 2.37
CA ILE A 301 18.31 -12.30 2.99
C ILE A 301 19.59 -12.45 2.16
N ALA A 302 19.49 -12.62 0.84
CA ALA A 302 20.65 -12.73 -0.05
C ALA A 302 21.52 -11.46 0.00
N ASN A 303 20.91 -10.27 -0.03
CA ASN A 303 21.66 -9.02 0.07
C ASN A 303 22.30 -8.83 1.46
N LEU A 304 21.67 -9.30 2.54
CA LEU A 304 22.30 -9.31 3.86
C LEU A 304 23.53 -10.24 3.88
N ASP A 305 23.44 -11.36 3.16
CA ASP A 305 24.50 -12.35 3.10
C ASP A 305 25.72 -11.88 2.30
N GLU A 306 25.53 -11.29 1.12
CA GLU A 306 26.60 -10.82 0.23
C GLU A 306 27.34 -9.57 0.77
N SER A 307 26.61 -8.49 1.03
CA SER A 307 27.16 -7.23 1.55
C SER A 307 26.02 -6.46 2.22
N GLY A 308 26.00 -6.52 3.56
CA GLY A 308 24.83 -6.13 4.37
C GLY A 308 24.19 -4.79 4.02
N GLY A 309 24.99 -3.81 3.55
CA GLY A 309 24.50 -2.50 3.11
C GLY A 309 23.47 -2.57 1.97
N TYR A 310 23.60 -3.50 1.02
CA TYR A 310 22.65 -3.61 -0.10
C TYR A 310 21.24 -4.08 0.35
N ALA A 311 21.12 -4.67 1.54
CA ALA A 311 19.82 -5.02 2.10
C ALA A 311 19.09 -3.81 2.73
N PHE A 312 19.83 -2.76 3.09
CA PHE A 312 19.29 -1.63 3.86
C PHE A 312 18.13 -0.90 3.17
N PRO A 313 18.13 -0.66 1.84
CA PRO A 313 16.97 -0.11 1.16
C PRO A 313 15.73 -0.97 1.40
N PHE A 314 15.81 -2.29 1.21
CA PHE A 314 14.68 -3.20 1.40
C PHE A 314 14.17 -3.20 2.84
N ILE A 315 15.08 -3.29 3.82
CA ILE A 315 14.71 -3.25 5.25
C ILE A 315 14.06 -1.90 5.58
N SER A 316 14.52 -0.80 4.98
CA SER A 316 13.94 0.54 5.17
C SER A 316 12.57 0.71 4.50
N ARG A 317 12.27 -0.02 3.42
CA ARG A 317 10.91 -0.14 2.89
C ARG A 317 9.98 -0.81 3.90
N ALA A 318 10.43 -1.93 4.48
CA ALA A 318 9.66 -2.60 5.54
C ALA A 318 9.51 -1.71 6.78
N TYR A 319 10.53 -0.93 7.16
CA TYR A 319 10.42 0.06 8.23
C TYR A 319 9.27 1.06 7.97
N GLY A 320 9.22 1.66 6.78
CA GLY A 320 8.12 2.57 6.43
C GLY A 320 6.75 1.87 6.33
N LEU A 321 6.70 0.61 5.90
CA LEU A 321 5.45 -0.17 5.90
C LEU A 321 4.98 -0.56 7.31
N ILE A 322 5.89 -0.84 8.24
CA ILE A 322 5.57 -1.02 9.66
C ILE A 322 4.98 0.28 10.21
N TYR A 323 5.56 1.43 9.85
CA TYR A 323 4.97 2.73 10.20
C TYR A 323 3.54 2.88 9.69
N ALA A 324 3.24 2.37 8.48
CA ALA A 324 1.91 2.40 7.88
C ALA A 324 0.88 1.50 8.59
N LEU A 325 1.31 0.49 9.37
CA LEU A 325 0.40 -0.45 10.02
C LEU A 325 -0.56 0.20 11.02
N GLN A 326 -0.19 1.33 11.64
CA GLN A 326 -1.09 2.05 12.55
C GLN A 326 -2.37 2.55 11.86
N PHE A 327 -2.36 2.71 10.53
CA PHE A 327 -3.50 3.18 9.75
C PHE A 327 -4.37 2.03 9.21
N THR A 328 -3.99 0.78 9.46
CA THR A 328 -4.77 -0.40 9.05
C THR A 328 -5.94 -0.64 9.98
N ARG A 329 -7.03 -1.20 9.46
CA ARG A 329 -8.22 -1.58 10.24
C ARG A 329 -8.74 -2.95 9.84
N ASN A 330 -9.29 -3.67 10.80
CA ASN A 330 -10.08 -4.86 10.54
C ASN A 330 -11.43 -4.50 9.88
N PRO A 331 -12.23 -5.49 9.43
CA PRO A 331 -13.53 -5.24 8.79
C PRO A 331 -14.42 -4.30 9.60
N GLU A 332 -14.50 -4.51 10.92
CA GLU A 332 -15.33 -3.77 11.86
C GLU A 332 -14.77 -2.38 12.23
N GLY A 333 -13.67 -1.96 11.62
CA GLY A 333 -13.07 -0.66 11.87
C GLY A 333 -12.25 -0.58 13.17
N LYS A 334 -11.82 -1.69 13.76
CA LYS A 334 -10.82 -1.63 14.83
C LYS A 334 -9.40 -1.55 14.23
N PRO A 335 -8.52 -0.65 14.70
CA PRO A 335 -7.13 -0.64 14.25
C PRO A 335 -6.39 -1.93 14.67
N TYR A 336 -5.52 -2.44 13.81
CA TYR A 336 -4.67 -3.61 14.14
C TYR A 336 -3.50 -3.25 15.05
N PHE A 337 -2.97 -2.03 14.91
CA PHE A 337 -1.84 -1.53 15.70
C PHE A 337 -2.12 -0.14 16.23
N SER A 338 -1.68 0.13 17.45
CA SER A 338 -1.53 1.50 17.95
C SER A 338 -0.21 2.11 17.47
N ARG A 339 -0.08 3.44 17.58
CA ARG A 339 1.18 4.13 17.29
C ARG A 339 2.30 3.62 18.19
N GLU A 340 2.04 3.40 19.47
CA GLU A 340 3.03 2.92 20.44
C GLU A 340 3.57 1.55 20.04
N GLN A 341 2.70 0.63 19.63
CA GLN A 341 3.11 -0.71 19.17
C GLN A 341 3.97 -0.61 17.90
N VAL A 342 3.57 0.23 16.94
CA VAL A 342 4.37 0.50 15.74
C VAL A 342 5.74 1.06 16.11
N GLN A 343 5.80 2.08 16.98
CA GLN A 343 7.06 2.67 17.40
C GLN A 343 7.96 1.65 18.12
N GLN A 344 7.40 0.78 18.97
CA GLN A 344 8.16 -0.31 19.59
C GLN A 344 8.78 -1.26 18.56
N LEU A 345 8.05 -1.61 17.49
CA LEU A 345 8.60 -2.43 16.39
C LEU A 345 9.72 -1.69 15.64
N LEU A 346 9.52 -0.41 15.34
CA LEU A 346 10.51 0.41 14.64
C LEU A 346 11.82 0.57 15.42
N GLN A 347 11.73 0.73 16.74
CA GLN A 347 12.91 0.82 17.62
C GLN A 347 13.77 -0.44 17.58
N GLN A 348 13.19 -1.61 17.26
CA GLN A 348 13.96 -2.84 17.16
C GLN A 348 15.00 -2.81 16.01
N PHE A 349 14.77 -2.03 14.95
CA PHE A 349 15.76 -1.87 13.88
C PHE A 349 17.00 -1.08 14.34
N LEU A 350 16.83 -0.21 15.35
CA LEU A 350 17.84 0.74 15.81
C LEU A 350 18.71 0.19 16.96
N LEU A 351 18.37 -0.99 17.50
CA LEU A 351 19.12 -1.65 18.57
C LEU A 351 20.59 -1.86 18.20
N GLY A 352 21.48 -1.69 19.18
CA GLY A 352 22.93 -1.85 19.01
C GLY A 352 23.46 -0.97 17.88
N ASN A 353 24.05 -1.60 16.87
CA ASN A 353 24.60 -0.90 15.71
C ASN A 353 23.58 -0.64 14.60
N GLY A 354 22.27 -0.78 14.85
CA GLY A 354 21.26 -0.60 13.82
C GLY A 354 21.28 -1.75 12.81
N LEU A 355 21.13 -1.44 11.52
CA LEU A 355 21.10 -2.44 10.45
C LEU A 355 22.46 -3.10 10.18
N TRP A 356 23.55 -2.55 10.75
CA TRP A 356 24.88 -3.14 10.67
C TRP A 356 25.04 -4.44 11.46
N ASP A 357 24.15 -4.70 12.42
CA ASP A 357 24.17 -5.92 13.24
C ASP A 357 23.58 -7.12 12.48
N LYS A 358 24.32 -7.61 11.48
CA LYS A 358 23.91 -8.74 10.62
C LYS A 358 23.58 -9.99 11.43
N GLN A 359 24.34 -10.29 12.48
CA GLN A 359 24.13 -11.48 13.31
C GLN A 359 22.76 -11.43 14.00
N ARG A 360 22.39 -10.28 14.58
CA ARG A 360 21.06 -10.08 15.16
C ARG A 360 19.97 -10.15 14.10
N LEU A 361 20.12 -9.45 12.98
CA LEU A 361 19.11 -9.40 11.93
C LEU A 361 18.76 -10.79 11.37
N LEU A 362 19.77 -11.66 11.20
CA LEU A 362 19.62 -13.03 10.69
C LEU A 362 19.26 -14.08 11.75
N SER A 363 19.17 -13.69 13.02
CA SER A 363 18.82 -14.60 14.11
C SER A 363 17.39 -15.16 13.99
N ASN A 364 17.07 -16.13 14.83
CA ASN A 364 15.75 -16.79 14.83
C ASN A 364 14.64 -15.86 15.35
N ALA A 365 13.39 -16.28 15.19
CA ALA A 365 12.22 -15.49 15.57
C ALA A 365 12.08 -15.25 17.10
N GLN A 366 12.84 -15.97 17.93
CA GLN A 366 12.87 -15.77 19.38
C GLN A 366 13.81 -14.61 19.78
N THR A 367 14.72 -14.20 18.90
CA THR A 367 15.64 -13.09 19.15
C THR A 367 14.98 -11.76 18.79
N GLN A 368 14.76 -10.91 19.81
CA GLN A 368 14.27 -9.55 19.62
C GLN A 368 15.17 -8.76 18.66
N GLY A 369 14.56 -8.03 17.73
CA GLY A 369 15.26 -7.30 16.69
C GLY A 369 15.82 -8.14 15.54
N SER A 370 15.58 -9.45 15.49
CA SER A 370 15.76 -10.19 14.24
C SER A 370 14.64 -9.86 13.25
N LEU A 371 14.91 -9.98 11.94
CA LEU A 371 13.90 -9.73 10.91
C LEU A 371 12.74 -10.73 11.00
N LYS A 372 13.02 -11.99 11.39
CA LYS A 372 12.00 -13.02 11.61
C LYS A 372 11.11 -12.72 12.81
N HIS A 373 11.68 -12.19 13.89
CA HIS A 373 10.91 -11.78 15.06
C HIS A 373 9.96 -10.63 14.71
N ILE A 374 10.47 -9.58 14.08
CA ILE A 374 9.65 -8.43 13.66
C ILE A 374 8.55 -8.86 12.69
N ALA A 375 8.86 -9.70 11.69
CA ALA A 375 7.86 -10.24 10.78
C ALA A 375 6.78 -11.06 11.50
N THR A 376 7.16 -11.83 12.54
CA THR A 376 6.21 -12.60 13.35
C THR A 376 5.25 -11.69 14.12
N GLU A 377 5.76 -10.62 14.75
CA GLU A 377 4.93 -9.65 15.46
C GLU A 377 4.01 -8.86 14.50
N VAL A 378 4.48 -8.56 13.30
CA VAL A 378 3.65 -7.95 12.24
C VAL A 378 2.50 -8.87 11.82
N GLY A 379 2.77 -10.16 11.61
CA GLY A 379 1.77 -11.12 11.12
C GLY A 379 0.74 -11.54 12.15
N LYS A 380 1.08 -11.51 13.44
CA LYS A 380 0.26 -12.04 14.54
C LYS A 380 -1.15 -11.43 14.62
N PRO A 381 -1.37 -10.11 14.54
CA PRO A 381 -2.72 -9.55 14.56
C PRO A 381 -3.58 -9.94 13.35
N PHE A 382 -2.95 -10.33 12.23
CA PHE A 382 -3.62 -10.77 11.00
C PHE A 382 -3.77 -12.29 10.90
N GLY A 383 -3.28 -13.05 11.89
CA GLY A 383 -3.27 -14.51 11.83
C GLY A 383 -2.35 -15.09 10.76
N ILE A 384 -1.27 -14.37 10.41
CA ILE A 384 -0.32 -14.78 9.36
C ILE A 384 1.01 -15.19 9.99
N SER A 385 1.46 -16.40 9.68
CA SER A 385 2.76 -16.91 10.11
C SER A 385 3.85 -16.68 9.06
N ILE A 386 5.11 -16.63 9.50
CA ILE A 386 6.27 -16.52 8.61
C ILE A 386 6.39 -17.69 7.62
N GLU A 387 5.89 -18.87 7.96
CA GLU A 387 5.94 -20.05 7.08
C GLU A 387 4.96 -19.95 5.92
N GLN A 388 3.86 -19.21 6.07
CA GLN A 388 2.94 -18.93 4.97
C GLN A 388 3.48 -17.90 3.98
N ILE A 389 4.52 -17.13 4.34
CA ILE A 389 5.17 -16.15 3.46
C ILE A 389 6.23 -16.81 2.57
N LYS A 390 6.85 -17.89 3.04
CA LYS A 390 7.89 -18.63 2.31
C LYS A 390 7.33 -19.67 1.32
N ARG A 391 6.07 -20.05 1.48
CA ARG A 391 5.32 -20.96 0.60
C ARG A 391 4.66 -20.17 -0.50
#